data_AF-G9B4K0-F1
#
_entry.id   AF-G9B4K0-F1
#
_cell.length_a   1.000
_cell.length_b   1.000
_cell.length_c   1.000
_cell.angle_alpha   90.00
_cell.angle_beta   90.00
_cell.angle_gamma   90.00
#
_symmetry.space_group_name_H-M   'P 1'
#
loop_
_entity.id
_entity.type
_entity.pdbx_description
1 polymer ?
#
loop_
_entity_poly.entity_id
_entity_poly.type
_entity_poly.pdbx_seq_one_letter_code
_entity_poly.pdbx_strand_id
1 'polypeptide(L)'
;GLPYWDWTTAFNSLPTLVTKTDHNPFHHAHIDITNTNTTRSPRPQLFEDPEQGDESFFYRQIAFALEQTDFCDFEIQFEIGHNAIHSWVGGSSPYGMSTLHYTSYDPLFYLHHANTDRIWAIWQA
;
A
#
# COMPACT_ATOMS: atom_id res chain seq x y z
N GLY A 1 -15.68 -8.07 6.90
CA GLY A 1 -15.05 -7.33 5.80
C GLY A 1 -13.67 -6.90 6.23
N LEU A 2 -12.71 -6.83 5.30
CA LEU A 2 -11.40 -6.26 5.58
C LEU A 2 -11.49 -4.72 5.60
N PRO A 3 -10.84 -4.03 6.56
CA PRO A 3 -10.70 -2.59 6.47
C PRO A 3 -9.78 -2.24 5.29
N TYR A 4 -10.09 -1.16 4.58
CA TYR A 4 -9.20 -0.60 3.57
C TYR A 4 -8.41 0.56 4.17
N TRP A 5 -7.15 0.71 3.76
CA TRP A 5 -6.35 1.89 4.06
C TRP A 5 -6.37 2.82 2.85
N ASP A 6 -7.04 3.97 2.96
CA ASP A 6 -7.11 4.95 1.88
C ASP A 6 -5.82 5.77 1.77
N TRP A 7 -4.84 5.19 1.10
CA TRP A 7 -3.55 5.81 0.83
C TRP A 7 -3.59 6.85 -0.30
N THR A 8 -4.75 7.12 -0.92
CA THR A 8 -4.91 8.22 -1.88
C THR A 8 -5.01 9.57 -1.17
N THR A 9 -5.53 9.58 0.06
CA THR A 9 -5.51 10.77 0.92
C THR A 9 -4.13 10.98 1.54
N ALA A 10 -3.73 12.22 1.82
CA ALA A 10 -2.45 12.49 2.47
C ALA A 10 -2.45 11.95 3.92
N PHE A 11 -1.35 11.32 4.34
CA PHE A 11 -1.16 10.80 5.68
C PHE A 11 0.29 10.97 6.14
N ASN A 12 0.49 11.17 7.45
CA ASN A 12 1.80 11.40 8.05
C ASN A 12 2.40 10.14 8.70
N SER A 13 1.63 9.05 8.76
CA SER A 13 2.05 7.80 9.40
C SER A 13 1.21 6.63 8.89
N LEU A 14 1.74 5.41 9.01
CA LEU A 14 0.97 4.19 8.74
C LEU A 14 -0.22 4.06 9.74
N PRO A 15 -1.30 3.37 9.35
CA PRO A 15 -2.47 3.20 10.22
C PRO A 15 -2.12 2.62 11.59
N THR A 16 -2.73 3.13 12.66
CA THR A 16 -2.51 2.63 14.03
C THR A 16 -2.80 1.13 14.16
N LEU A 17 -3.75 0.63 13.36
CA LEU A 17 -4.07 -0.79 13.27
C LEU A 17 -2.83 -1.65 12.98
N VAL A 18 -1.87 -1.16 12.20
CA VAL A 18 -0.67 -1.92 11.83
C VAL A 18 0.60 -1.47 12.57
N THR A 19 0.56 -0.38 13.34
CA THR A 19 1.75 0.16 14.04
C THR A 19 1.73 -0.05 15.55
N LYS A 20 0.57 -0.32 16.17
CA LYS A 20 0.50 -0.63 17.60
C LYS A 20 1.29 -1.91 17.90
N THR A 21 2.23 -1.87 18.84
CA THR A 21 3.11 -3.00 19.18
C THR A 21 2.46 -4.02 20.12
N ASP A 22 1.63 -3.54 21.04
CA ASP A 22 1.13 -4.37 22.13
C ASP A 22 -0.09 -5.18 21.71
N HIS A 23 0.03 -6.50 21.77
CA HIS A 23 -1.05 -7.48 21.51
C HIS A 23 -1.78 -7.20 20.19
N ASN A 24 -1.03 -6.93 19.13
CA ASN A 24 -1.59 -6.56 17.84
C ASN A 24 -1.22 -7.58 16.74
N PRO A 25 -2.17 -8.41 16.27
CA PRO A 25 -1.90 -9.37 15.20
C PRO A 25 -1.65 -8.71 13.84
N PHE A 26 -1.97 -7.42 13.67
CA PHE A 26 -1.72 -6.68 12.42
C PHE A 26 -0.34 -6.02 12.38
N HIS A 27 0.40 -6.04 13.48
CA HIS A 27 1.73 -5.42 13.53
C HIS A 27 2.73 -6.16 12.65
N HIS A 28 2.73 -7.49 12.73
CA HIS A 28 3.63 -8.37 12.00
C HIS A 28 3.10 -9.80 11.98
N ALA A 29 3.58 -10.62 11.05
CA ALA A 29 3.35 -12.06 11.04
C ALA A 29 4.68 -12.81 11.08
N HIS A 30 4.64 -14.06 11.54
CA HIS A 30 5.77 -14.97 11.48
C HIS A 30 5.81 -15.69 10.13
N ILE A 31 7.01 -15.87 9.58
CA ILE A 31 7.28 -16.53 8.31
C ILE A 31 8.04 -17.82 8.62
N ASP A 32 7.35 -18.96 8.56
CA ASP A 32 7.89 -20.26 8.99
C ASP A 32 9.14 -20.68 8.19
N ILE A 33 9.14 -20.45 6.88
CA ILE A 33 10.22 -20.90 5.98
C ILE A 33 11.57 -20.25 6.28
N THR A 34 11.55 -18.99 6.74
CA THR A 34 12.77 -18.23 7.08
C THR A 34 12.94 -18.04 8.59
N ASN A 35 12.01 -18.56 9.40
CA ASN A 35 11.95 -18.42 10.85
C ASN A 35 12.17 -16.97 11.32
N THR A 36 11.49 -16.03 10.66
CA THR A 36 11.60 -14.59 10.94
C THR A 36 10.23 -13.93 10.87
N ASN A 37 10.11 -12.74 11.44
CA ASN A 37 8.89 -11.95 11.32
C ASN A 37 8.95 -11.00 10.14
N THR A 38 7.78 -10.64 9.60
CA THR A 38 7.66 -9.58 8.60
C THR A 38 8.20 -8.28 9.14
N THR A 39 8.88 -7.50 8.29
CA THR A 39 9.45 -6.22 8.67
C THR A 39 9.09 -5.15 7.66
N ARG A 40 8.96 -3.90 8.13
CA ARG A 40 8.65 -2.73 7.29
C ARG A 40 9.74 -1.70 7.50
N SER A 41 10.13 -1.01 6.44
CA SER A 41 11.08 0.11 6.47
C SER A 41 10.55 1.27 5.63
N PRO A 42 9.48 1.96 6.09
CA PRO A 42 8.82 2.99 5.30
C PRO A 42 9.79 4.07 4.81
N ARG A 43 9.74 4.39 3.52
CA ARG A 43 10.54 5.46 2.93
C ARG A 43 9.89 6.84 3.19
N PRO A 44 10.66 7.93 3.35
CA PRO A 44 10.10 9.27 3.58
C PRO A 44 9.10 9.73 2.50
N GLN A 45 9.34 9.35 1.24
CA GLN A 45 8.46 9.64 0.10
C GLN A 45 7.03 9.12 0.28
N LEU A 46 6.82 8.16 1.18
CA LEU A 46 5.49 7.67 1.53
C LEU A 46 4.60 8.74 2.17
N PHE A 47 5.21 9.70 2.87
CA PHE A 47 4.52 10.72 3.64
C PHE A 47 4.72 12.13 3.07
N GLU A 48 5.70 12.31 2.20
CA GLU A 48 6.09 13.60 1.64
C GLU A 48 5.70 13.69 0.17
N ASP A 49 4.90 14.70 -0.17
CA ASP A 49 4.60 15.03 -1.56
C ASP A 49 5.65 16.02 -2.12
N PRO A 50 6.43 15.65 -3.15
CA PRO A 50 7.44 16.51 -3.74
C PRO A 50 6.86 17.75 -4.44
N GLU A 51 5.59 17.73 -4.86
CA GLU A 51 4.95 18.86 -5.58
C GLU A 51 4.28 19.87 -4.62
N GLN A 52 4.29 19.63 -3.31
CA GLN A 52 3.78 20.52 -2.26
C GLN A 52 2.34 21.04 -2.48
N GLY A 53 1.51 20.26 -3.18
CA GLY A 53 0.10 20.56 -3.39
C GLY A 53 -0.81 20.07 -2.25
N ASP A 54 -2.09 20.42 -2.34
CA ASP A 54 -3.14 19.93 -1.41
C ASP A 54 -3.44 18.42 -1.60
N GLU A 55 -3.06 17.87 -2.75
CA GLU A 55 -3.30 16.48 -3.14
C GLU A 55 -2.03 15.65 -2.96
N SER A 56 -2.17 14.35 -2.65
CA SER A 56 -1.01 13.46 -2.50
C SER A 56 -0.51 12.93 -3.86
N PHE A 57 0.75 12.48 -3.93
CA PHE A 57 1.29 11.77 -5.10
C PHE A 57 0.37 10.63 -5.53
N PHE A 58 -0.13 9.86 -4.57
CA PHE A 58 -1.02 8.74 -4.81
C PHE A 58 -2.39 9.16 -5.36
N TYR A 59 -2.92 10.30 -4.89
CA TYR A 59 -4.15 10.86 -5.43
C TYR A 59 -4.00 11.13 -6.92
N ARG A 60 -2.92 11.82 -7.33
CA ARG A 60 -2.71 12.17 -8.74
C ARG A 60 -2.53 10.94 -9.63
N GLN A 61 -1.79 9.93 -9.16
CA GLN A 61 -1.64 8.66 -9.88
C GLN A 61 -2.97 7.93 -10.06
N ILE A 62 -3.79 7.85 -9.01
CA ILE A 62 -5.08 7.16 -9.08
C ILE A 62 -6.13 7.96 -9.85
N ALA A 63 -6.14 9.28 -9.74
CA ALA A 63 -6.98 10.13 -10.57
C ALA A 63 -6.69 9.91 -12.06
N PHE A 64 -5.40 9.86 -12.43
CA PHE A 64 -5.00 9.57 -13.82
C PHE A 64 -5.41 8.17 -14.28
N ALA A 65 -5.32 7.16 -13.42
CA ALA A 65 -5.82 5.82 -13.73
C ALA A 65 -7.35 5.84 -13.96
N LEU A 66 -8.11 6.51 -13.08
CA LEU A 66 -9.57 6.59 -13.17
C LEU A 66 -10.08 7.37 -14.40
N GLU A 67 -9.25 8.22 -15.01
CA GLU A 67 -9.57 8.89 -16.28
C GLU A 67 -9.53 7.94 -17.50
N GLN A 68 -8.90 6.77 -17.39
CA GLN A 68 -8.77 5.84 -18.50
C GLN A 68 -10.09 5.12 -18.76
N THR A 69 -10.48 5.02 -20.03
CA THR A 69 -11.72 4.35 -20.46
C THR A 69 -11.50 2.92 -20.90
N ASP A 70 -10.31 2.60 -21.42
CA ASP A 70 -9.91 1.24 -21.76
C ASP A 70 -9.32 0.54 -20.53
N PHE A 71 -9.67 -0.73 -20.35
CA PHE A 71 -9.19 -1.51 -19.23
C PHE A 71 -7.67 -1.67 -19.22
N CYS A 72 -7.04 -1.84 -20.39
CA CYS A 72 -5.60 -2.03 -20.49
C CYS A 72 -4.86 -0.76 -20.07
N ASP A 73 -5.37 0.41 -20.47
CA ASP A 73 -4.77 1.69 -20.09
C ASP A 73 -4.97 1.97 -18.59
N PHE A 74 -6.16 1.66 -18.05
CA PHE A 74 -6.44 1.75 -16.60
C PHE A 74 -5.48 0.88 -15.79
N GLU A 75 -5.36 -0.40 -16.16
CA GLU A 75 -4.64 -1.41 -15.39
C GLU A 75 -3.16 -1.05 -15.23
N ILE A 76 -2.52 -0.55 -16.28
CA ILE A 76 -1.12 -0.13 -16.24
C ILE A 76 -0.91 0.99 -15.22
N GLN A 77 -1.73 2.05 -15.26
CA GLN A 77 -1.58 3.18 -14.34
C GLN A 77 -1.93 2.79 -12.90
N PHE A 78 -2.97 1.97 -12.76
CA PHE A 78 -3.44 1.45 -11.49
C PHE A 78 -2.38 0.57 -10.80
N GLU A 79 -1.75 -0.35 -11.55
CA GLU A 79 -0.71 -1.24 -11.03
C GLU A 79 0.55 -0.47 -10.60
N ILE A 80 0.91 0.60 -11.32
CA ILE A 80 2.03 1.48 -10.94
C ILE A 80 1.78 2.13 -9.57
N GLY A 81 0.58 2.69 -9.36
CA GLY A 81 0.20 3.27 -8.06
C GLY A 81 0.19 2.23 -6.93
N HIS A 82 -0.33 1.03 -7.20
CA HIS A 82 -0.29 -0.11 -6.30
C HIS A 82 1.16 -0.48 -5.91
N ASN A 83 2.05 -0.63 -6.89
CA ASN A 83 3.44 -1.05 -6.68
C ASN A 83 4.26 -0.02 -5.89
N ALA A 84 3.92 1.27 -5.99
CA ALA A 84 4.55 2.31 -5.17
C ALA A 84 4.33 2.09 -3.67
N ILE A 85 3.14 1.66 -3.24
CA ILE A 85 2.86 1.33 -1.82
C ILE A 85 3.71 0.15 -1.36
N HIS A 86 3.74 -0.96 -2.13
CA HIS A 86 4.60 -2.11 -1.81
C HIS A 86 6.06 -1.69 -1.61
N SER A 87 6.60 -0.94 -2.57
CA SER A 87 7.98 -0.47 -2.58
C SER A 87 8.28 0.44 -1.40
N TRP A 88 7.43 1.42 -1.12
CA TRP A 88 7.71 2.45 -0.12
C TRP A 88 7.44 1.99 1.30
N VAL A 89 6.45 1.12 1.53
CA VAL A 89 6.18 0.53 2.86
C VAL A 89 7.26 -0.49 3.23
N GLY A 90 7.63 -1.38 2.30
CA GLY A 90 8.64 -2.40 2.56
C GLY A 90 10.05 -1.81 2.63
N GLY A 91 10.34 -0.79 1.81
CA GLY A 91 11.63 -0.14 1.76
C GLY A 91 12.76 -1.13 1.44
N SER A 92 13.85 -1.06 2.21
CA SER A 92 15.00 -1.95 2.08
C SER A 92 14.83 -3.30 2.82
N SER A 93 13.66 -3.55 3.43
CA SER A 93 13.43 -4.81 4.14
C SER A 93 13.43 -6.01 3.18
N PRO A 94 14.15 -7.10 3.51
CA PRO A 94 14.08 -8.34 2.75
C PRO A 94 12.84 -9.19 3.06
N TYR A 95 12.08 -8.90 4.14
CA TYR A 95 10.92 -9.69 4.59
C TYR A 95 9.66 -8.83 4.71
N GLY A 96 9.48 -7.91 3.76
CA GLY A 96 8.43 -6.91 3.80
C GLY A 96 7.69 -6.75 2.49
N MET A 97 6.83 -5.74 2.48
CA MET A 97 5.95 -5.39 1.36
C MET A 97 6.68 -5.13 0.03
N SER A 98 7.98 -4.80 0.04
CA SER A 98 8.75 -4.47 -1.16
C SER A 98 9.22 -5.70 -1.94
N THR A 99 8.92 -6.91 -1.45
CA THR A 99 9.37 -8.16 -2.06
C THR A 99 8.18 -9.05 -2.40
N LEU A 100 8.14 -9.57 -3.64
CA LEU A 100 7.06 -10.46 -4.07
C LEU A 100 7.01 -11.76 -3.25
N HIS A 101 8.17 -12.23 -2.77
CA HIS A 101 8.24 -13.46 -1.97
C HIS A 101 7.59 -13.33 -0.59
N TYR A 102 7.58 -12.13 0.00
CA TYR A 102 7.17 -11.95 1.40
C TYR A 102 6.03 -10.95 1.62
N THR A 103 5.66 -10.15 0.61
CA THR A 103 4.66 -9.09 0.76
C THR A 103 3.33 -9.59 1.34
N SER A 104 2.86 -10.77 0.92
CA SER A 104 1.59 -11.35 1.39
C SER A 104 1.59 -11.84 2.84
N TYR A 105 2.75 -11.98 3.48
CA TYR A 105 2.81 -12.35 4.90
C TYR A 105 2.51 -11.16 5.80
N ASP A 106 2.77 -9.94 5.34
CA ASP A 106 2.53 -8.74 6.14
C ASP A 106 1.03 -8.43 6.21
N PRO A 107 0.40 -8.30 7.41
CA PRO A 107 -1.03 -8.02 7.51
C PRO A 107 -1.49 -6.72 6.80
N LEU A 108 -0.58 -5.76 6.61
CA LEU A 108 -0.85 -4.52 5.88
C LEU A 108 -1.14 -4.78 4.38
N PHE A 109 -0.67 -5.90 3.83
CA PHE A 109 -0.99 -6.34 2.46
C PHE A 109 -2.49 -6.32 2.21
N TYR A 110 -3.28 -6.89 3.13
CA TYR A 110 -4.72 -7.01 2.97
C TYR A 110 -5.45 -5.67 3.07
N LEU A 111 -4.96 -4.72 3.88
CA LEU A 111 -5.51 -3.37 3.96
C LEU A 111 -5.23 -2.58 2.68
N HIS A 112 -4.03 -2.75 2.14
CA HIS A 112 -3.62 -2.16 0.88
C HIS A 112 -4.47 -2.70 -0.27
N HIS A 113 -4.56 -4.04 -0.41
CA HIS A 113 -5.35 -4.69 -1.45
C HIS A 113 -6.86 -4.45 -1.32
N ALA A 114 -7.38 -4.32 -0.11
CA ALA A 114 -8.77 -3.89 0.08
C ALA A 114 -9.04 -2.48 -0.47
N ASN A 115 -8.06 -1.56 -0.39
CA ASN A 115 -8.18 -0.24 -1.02
C ASN A 115 -7.99 -0.31 -2.54
N THR A 116 -7.08 -1.16 -3.01
CA THR A 116 -6.88 -1.46 -4.45
C THR A 116 -8.19 -1.96 -5.07
N ASP A 117 -8.80 -3.01 -4.51
CA ASP A 117 -10.09 -3.55 -4.98
C ASP A 117 -11.21 -2.50 -4.91
N ARG A 118 -11.21 -1.64 -3.89
CA ARG A 118 -12.15 -0.51 -3.79
C ARG A 118 -11.98 0.47 -4.96
N ILE A 119 -10.76 0.84 -5.31
CA ILE A 119 -10.50 1.76 -6.44
C ILE A 119 -10.92 1.12 -7.76
N TRP A 120 -10.63 -0.18 -7.95
CA TRP A 120 -11.10 -0.89 -9.14
C TRP A 120 -12.63 -0.93 -9.21
N ALA A 121 -13.32 -1.16 -8.09
CA ALA A 121 -14.77 -1.10 -8.03
C ALA A 121 -15.33 0.30 -8.33
N ILE A 122 -14.62 1.38 -7.97
CA ILE A 122 -14.98 2.75 -8.35
C ILE A 122 -14.88 2.95 -9.85
N TRP A 123 -13.83 2.44 -10.50
CA TRP A 123 -13.68 2.52 -11.96
C TRP A 123 -14.77 1.75 -12.73
N GLN A 124 -15.26 0.64 -12.17
CA GLN A 124 -16.32 -0.16 -12.77
C GLN A 124 -17.73 0.46 -12.67
N ALA A 125 -17.92 1.48 -11.81
CA ALA A 125 -19.22 2.03 -11.45
C ALA A 125 -19.76 3.05 -12.47
#